data_AF-A0A958C2L7-F1
#
_entry.id   AF-A0A958C2L7-F1
#
_cell.length_a   1.000
_cell.length_b   1.000
_cell.length_c   1.000
_cell.angle_alpha   90.00
_cell.angle_beta   90.00
_cell.angle_gamma   90.00
#
_symmetry.space_group_name_H-M   'P 1'
#
loop_
_entity.id
_entity.type
_entity.pdbx_description
1 polymer ?
#
loop_
_entity_poly.entity_id
_entity_poly.type
_entity_poly.pdbx_seq_one_letter_code
_entity_poly.pdbx_strand_id
1 'polypeptide(L)'
;LACNLASGGKFGLIVFDSTAELLTEAMPPDAAATILRRLRHALHDKPTALVFVTTPYFGEVDSPANYPPGFALNQTAALRLSVRREKWRRDGARIAGYTARVTVLRNRWGRTGQETTVRVTFNGVHVQGE
;
A
#
# COMPACT_ATOMS: atom_id res chain seq x y z
N LEU A 1 -8.18 -17.95 4.69
CA LEU A 1 -6.76 -17.91 5.09
C LEU A 1 -6.38 -16.59 5.79
N ALA A 2 -6.50 -15.43 5.14
CA ALA A 2 -6.10 -14.12 5.71
C ALA A 2 -6.81 -13.77 7.04
N CYS A 3 -8.12 -14.04 7.17
CA CYS A 3 -8.83 -13.82 8.44
C CYS A 3 -8.27 -14.68 9.59
N ASN A 4 -7.76 -15.89 9.31
CA ASN A 4 -7.18 -16.78 10.33
C ASN A 4 -5.77 -16.32 10.73
N LEU A 5 -4.99 -15.80 9.78
CA LEU A 5 -3.69 -15.19 10.06
C LEU A 5 -3.87 -13.91 10.90
N ALA A 6 -4.84 -13.07 10.52
CA ALA A 6 -5.24 -11.88 11.27
C ALA A 6 -5.77 -12.24 12.67
N SER A 7 -6.57 -13.31 12.78
CA SER A 7 -7.23 -13.64 14.05
C SER A 7 -6.28 -14.25 15.08
N GLY A 8 -5.20 -14.90 14.66
CA GLY A 8 -4.23 -15.53 15.55
C GLY A 8 -3.40 -14.55 16.40
N GLY A 9 -3.39 -13.25 16.08
CA GLY A 9 -2.66 -12.23 16.86
C GLY A 9 -1.13 -12.36 16.86
N LYS A 10 -0.59 -13.26 16.03
CA LYS A 10 0.86 -13.56 15.96
C LYS A 10 1.63 -12.65 15.00
N PHE A 11 0.94 -11.85 14.20
CA PHE A 11 1.53 -11.03 13.15
C PHE A 11 1.25 -9.55 13.43
N GLY A 12 2.27 -8.71 13.40
CA GLY A 12 2.11 -7.26 13.49
C GLY A 12 1.72 -6.58 12.16
N LEU A 13 1.97 -7.25 11.04
CA LEU A 13 1.74 -6.74 9.70
C LEU A 13 1.40 -7.86 8.73
N ILE A 14 0.38 -7.66 7.90
CA ILE A 14 0.04 -8.53 6.76
C ILE A 14 0.00 -7.66 5.51
N VAL A 15 0.77 -8.05 4.49
CA VAL A 15 0.90 -7.30 3.23
C VAL A 15 0.28 -8.08 2.08
N PHE A 16 -0.52 -7.39 1.27
CA PHE A 16 -1.04 -7.88 0.00
C PHE A 16 -0.36 -7.11 -1.13
N ASP A 17 0.59 -7.77 -1.82
CA ASP A 17 1.52 -7.13 -2.77
C ASP A 17 0.88 -6.81 -4.13
N SER A 18 -0.11 -7.58 -4.55
CA SER A 18 -0.90 -7.31 -5.74
C SER A 18 -2.38 -7.50 -5.43
N THR A 19 -3.10 -6.40 -5.21
CA THR A 19 -4.56 -6.48 -5.12
C THR A 19 -5.20 -6.84 -6.45
N ALA A 20 -4.51 -6.62 -7.58
CA ALA A 20 -5.03 -6.97 -8.90
C ALA A 20 -5.23 -8.49 -9.06
N GLU A 21 -4.30 -9.29 -8.53
CA GLU A 21 -4.38 -10.76 -8.59
C GLU A 21 -5.46 -11.33 -7.66
N LEU A 22 -5.73 -10.68 -6.53
CA LEU A 22 -6.85 -11.05 -5.65
C LEU A 22 -8.23 -10.92 -6.32
N LEU A 23 -8.29 -10.36 -7.53
CA LEU A 23 -9.50 -9.90 -8.19
C LEU A 23 -9.62 -10.35 -9.65
N THR A 24 -8.56 -10.94 -10.22
CA THR A 24 -8.64 -11.65 -11.50
C THR A 24 -9.49 -12.92 -11.39
N GLU A 25 -9.65 -13.48 -10.19
CA GLU A 25 -10.77 -14.37 -9.89
C GLU A 25 -12.01 -13.49 -9.72
N ALA A 26 -13.01 -13.66 -10.60
CA ALA A 26 -14.25 -12.90 -10.67
C ALA A 26 -15.07 -13.03 -9.37
N MET A 27 -14.63 -12.32 -8.34
CA MET A 27 -15.34 -12.17 -7.08
C MET A 27 -16.55 -11.28 -7.35
N PRO A 28 -17.75 -11.68 -6.92
CA PRO A 28 -18.91 -10.80 -6.96
C PRO A 28 -18.56 -9.46 -6.28
N PRO A 29 -19.02 -8.31 -6.80
CA PRO A 29 -18.70 -6.99 -6.24
C PRO A 29 -18.92 -6.89 -4.72
N ASP A 30 -19.92 -7.60 -4.19
CA ASP A 30 -20.27 -7.61 -2.75
C ASP A 30 -19.38 -8.52 -1.90
N ALA A 31 -18.72 -9.50 -2.52
CA ALA A 31 -17.84 -10.43 -1.82
C ALA A 31 -16.59 -9.71 -1.29
N ALA A 32 -16.06 -8.77 -2.07
CA ALA A 32 -14.87 -8.01 -1.75
C ALA A 32 -15.10 -7.09 -0.52
N ALA A 33 -16.22 -6.36 -0.50
CA ALA A 33 -16.66 -5.55 0.64
C ALA A 33 -16.90 -6.41 1.89
N THR A 34 -17.49 -7.60 1.73
CA THR A 34 -17.72 -8.53 2.83
C THR A 34 -16.42 -9.06 3.43
N ILE A 35 -15.42 -9.39 2.62
CA ILE A 35 -14.10 -9.81 3.09
C ILE A 35 -13.41 -8.69 3.84
N LEU A 36 -13.40 -7.45 3.31
CA LEU A 36 -12.81 -6.31 4.01
C LEU A 36 -13.47 -6.08 5.37
N ARG A 37 -14.79 -6.18 5.45
CA ARG A 37 -15.53 -6.07 6.72
C ARG A 37 -15.13 -7.17 7.70
N ARG A 38 -15.03 -8.43 7.25
CA ARG A 38 -14.59 -9.56 8.08
C ARG A 38 -13.16 -9.38 8.58
N LEU A 39 -12.25 -8.93 7.71
CA LEU A 39 -10.86 -8.65 8.07
C LEU A 39 -10.76 -7.54 9.11
N ARG A 40 -11.46 -6.42 8.91
CA ARG A 40 -11.52 -5.33 9.89
C ARG A 40 -12.04 -5.79 11.25
N HIS A 41 -13.05 -6.66 11.25
CA HIS A 41 -13.59 -7.20 12.49
C HIS A 41 -12.60 -8.17 13.17
N ALA A 42 -11.96 -9.06 12.41
CA ALA A 42 -10.99 -10.02 12.95
C ALA A 42 -9.74 -9.35 13.57
N LEU A 43 -9.43 -8.13 13.10
CA LEU A 43 -8.32 -7.29 13.53
C LEU A 43 -8.71 -6.26 14.60
N HIS A 44 -9.99 -6.18 14.95
CA HIS A 44 -10.43 -5.28 16.00
C HIS A 44 -9.66 -5.60 17.30
N ASP A 45 -9.08 -4.56 17.90
CA ASP A 45 -8.23 -4.62 19.09
C ASP A 45 -6.97 -5.49 19.00
N LYS A 46 -6.52 -5.80 17.78
CA LYS A 46 -5.23 -6.48 17.55
C LYS A 46 -4.16 -5.50 17.10
N PRO A 47 -2.91 -5.65 17.56
CA PRO A 47 -1.78 -4.83 17.12
C PRO A 47 -1.29 -5.27 15.73
N THR A 48 -2.21 -5.42 14.77
CA THR A 48 -1.94 -5.97 13.43
C THR A 48 -2.41 -4.98 12.38
N ALA A 49 -1.49 -4.52 11.54
CA ALA A 49 -1.79 -3.69 10.38
C ALA A 49 -2.03 -4.53 9.12
N LEU A 50 -2.99 -4.09 8.28
CA LEU A 50 -3.11 -4.57 6.90
C LEU A 50 -2.58 -3.52 5.95
N VAL A 51 -1.71 -3.93 5.04
CA VAL A 51 -1.20 -3.09 3.97
C VAL A 51 -1.58 -3.71 2.63
N PHE A 52 -2.25 -2.91 1.82
CA PHE A 52 -2.60 -3.25 0.45
C PHE A 52 -1.73 -2.42 -0.49
N VAL A 53 -0.96 -3.09 -1.32
CA VAL A 53 -0.16 -2.46 -2.38
C VAL A 53 -1.00 -2.48 -3.65
N THR A 54 -1.29 -1.28 -4.15
CA THR A 54 -2.14 -1.08 -5.34
C THR A 54 -1.33 -0.34 -6.39
N THR A 55 -1.39 -0.82 -7.64
CA THR A 55 -0.82 -0.09 -8.77
C THR A 55 -1.85 0.91 -9.27
N PRO A 56 -1.54 2.21 -9.32
CA PRO A 56 -2.45 3.18 -9.92
C PRO A 56 -2.63 2.86 -11.41
N TYR A 57 -3.86 2.92 -11.90
CA TYR A 57 -4.13 2.92 -13.33
C TYR A 57 -3.78 4.30 -13.91
N PHE A 58 -3.67 4.43 -15.23
CA PHE A 58 -3.40 5.73 -15.85
C PHE A 58 -4.45 6.77 -15.41
N GLY A 59 -4.00 7.90 -14.86
CA GLY A 59 -4.88 8.99 -14.41
C GLY A 59 -4.43 9.64 -13.09
N GLU A 60 -5.37 10.32 -12.44
CA GLU A 60 -5.15 10.95 -11.13
C GLU A 60 -4.90 9.88 -10.06
N VAL A 61 -3.92 10.11 -9.19
CA VAL A 61 -3.50 9.16 -8.15
C VAL A 61 -4.63 8.83 -7.16
N ASP A 62 -5.50 9.81 -6.86
CA ASP A 62 -6.63 9.63 -5.95
C ASP A 62 -7.90 9.13 -6.65
N SER A 63 -7.83 8.84 -7.95
CA SER A 63 -8.99 8.40 -8.71
C SER A 63 -9.58 7.10 -8.15
N PRO A 64 -10.91 7.02 -7.96
CA PRO A 64 -11.59 5.76 -7.64
C PRO A 64 -11.31 4.65 -8.66
N ALA A 65 -10.97 5.00 -9.91
CA ALA A 65 -10.62 4.03 -10.96
C ALA A 65 -9.30 3.28 -10.70
N ASN A 66 -8.45 3.79 -9.79
CA ASN A 66 -7.26 3.07 -9.31
C ASN A 66 -7.60 1.96 -8.34
N TYR A 67 -8.88 1.84 -7.95
CA TYR A 67 -9.38 0.82 -7.07
C TYR A 67 -10.35 -0.09 -7.81
N PRO A 68 -10.33 -1.38 -7.48
CA PRO A 68 -11.26 -2.33 -8.08
C PRO A 68 -12.72 -2.03 -7.74
N PRO A 69 -13.66 -2.29 -8.66
CA PRO A 69 -15.09 -2.23 -8.36
C PRO A 69 -15.46 -3.10 -7.16
N GLY A 70 -16.28 -2.58 -6.25
CA GLY A 70 -16.70 -3.29 -5.03
C GLY A 70 -15.66 -3.36 -3.91
N PHE A 71 -14.40 -3.01 -4.18
CA PHE A 71 -13.33 -2.98 -3.18
C PHE A 71 -13.04 -1.53 -2.75
N ALA A 72 -13.87 -1.01 -1.85
CA ALA A 72 -13.83 0.39 -1.38
C ALA A 72 -12.63 0.71 -0.45
N LEU A 73 -11.41 0.33 -0.85
CA LEU A 73 -10.16 0.61 -0.12
C LEU A 73 -9.92 2.11 0.03
N ASN A 74 -10.22 2.90 -1.01
CA ASN A 74 -10.15 4.36 -0.96
C ASN A 74 -10.95 4.94 0.22
N GLN A 75 -12.12 4.37 0.52
CA GLN A 75 -13.01 4.80 1.59
C GLN A 75 -12.74 4.13 2.94
N THR A 76 -12.17 2.93 2.96
CA THR A 76 -11.98 2.16 4.20
C THR A 76 -10.57 2.25 4.80
N ALA A 77 -9.54 2.56 4.00
CA ALA A 77 -8.16 2.66 4.48
C ALA A 77 -7.99 3.82 5.47
N ALA A 78 -7.38 3.53 6.63
CA ALA A 78 -7.08 4.55 7.63
C ALA A 78 -5.92 5.46 7.20
N LEU A 79 -4.99 4.96 6.39
CA LEU A 79 -3.88 5.68 5.79
C LEU A 79 -3.81 5.34 4.31
N ARG A 80 -3.61 6.35 3.46
CA ARG A 80 -3.36 6.17 2.02
C ARG A 80 -2.11 6.95 1.65
N LEU A 81 -1.16 6.27 1.03
CA LEU A 81 0.10 6.82 0.58
C LEU A 81 0.21 6.66 -0.93
N SER A 82 0.57 7.73 -1.62
CA SER A 82 1.10 7.65 -2.98
C SER A 82 2.61 7.54 -2.88
N VAL A 83 3.20 6.59 -3.59
CA VAL A 83 4.66 6.47 -3.71
C VAL A 83 5.02 6.60 -5.18
N ARG A 84 5.78 7.63 -5.52
CA ARG A 84 6.22 7.90 -6.90
C ARG A 84 7.72 8.00 -6.97
N ARG A 85 8.35 7.17 -7.80
CA ARG A 85 9.78 7.28 -8.11
C ARG A 85 10.04 8.61 -8.83
N GLU A 86 10.98 9.40 -8.31
CA GLU A 86 11.37 10.68 -8.91
C GLU A 86 12.61 10.54 -9.77
N LYS A 87 13.66 9.91 -9.22
CA LYS A 87 14.95 9.79 -9.88
C LYS A 87 15.66 8.50 -9.50
N TRP A 88 16.38 7.95 -10.46
CA TRP A 88 17.36 6.90 -10.20
C TRP A 88 18.54 7.51 -9.44
N ARG A 89 19.03 6.80 -8.43
CA ARG A 89 20.34 7.06 -7.81
C ARG A 89 21.36 6.16 -8.50
N ARG A 90 22.52 6.73 -8.82
CA ARG A 90 23.61 6.03 -9.50
C ARG A 90 24.88 6.08 -8.67
N ASP A 91 25.67 5.03 -8.80
CA ASP A 91 27.05 4.92 -8.34
C ASP A 91 27.90 4.63 -9.58
N GLY A 92 28.61 5.67 -10.07
CA GLY A 92 29.19 5.67 -11.41
C GLY A 92 28.15 5.34 -12.49
N ALA A 93 28.40 4.28 -13.26
CA ALA A 93 27.49 3.81 -14.31
C ALA A 93 26.33 2.94 -13.78
N ARG A 94 26.39 2.46 -12.54
CA ARG A 94 25.45 1.50 -11.96
C ARG A 94 24.24 2.20 -11.34
N ILE A 95 23.04 1.65 -11.54
CA ILE A 95 21.86 2.04 -10.75
C ILE A 95 21.99 1.42 -9.35
N ALA A 96 22.13 2.28 -8.35
CA ALA A 96 22.35 1.89 -6.96
C ALA A 96 21.07 2.03 -6.11
N GLY A 97 20.03 2.66 -6.64
CA GLY A 97 18.78 2.85 -5.93
C GLY A 97 17.88 3.88 -6.58
N TYR A 98 16.93 4.42 -5.83
CA TYR A 98 16.09 5.52 -6.27
C TYR A 98 15.69 6.46 -5.13
N THR A 99 15.29 7.66 -5.52
CA THR A 99 14.56 8.59 -4.67
C THR A 99 13.09 8.51 -5.04
N ALA A 100 12.21 8.39 -4.04
CA ALA A 100 10.77 8.43 -4.23
C ALA A 100 10.12 9.52 -3.39
N ARG A 101 9.10 10.16 -3.95
CA ARG A 101 8.18 11.01 -3.21
C ARG A 101 7.10 10.13 -2.61
N VAL A 102 6.84 10.34 -1.33
CA VAL A 102 5.70 9.77 -0.63
C VAL A 102 4.75 10.90 -0.27
N THR A 103 3.52 10.84 -0.77
CA THR A 103 2.47 11.82 -0.50
C THR A 103 1.36 11.16 0.32
N VAL A 104 0.94 11.79 1.41
CA VAL A 104 -0.17 11.31 2.24
C VAL A 104 -1.48 11.74 1.60
N LEU A 105 -2.19 10.81 0.96
CA LEU A 105 -3.49 11.07 0.32
C LEU A 105 -4.64 11.05 1.31
N ARG A 106 -4.49 10.28 2.40
CA ARG A 106 -5.45 10.23 3.51
C ARG A 106 -4.74 9.83 4.78
N ASN A 107 -5.09 10.45 5.89
CA ASN A 107 -4.63 10.06 7.21
C ASN A 107 -5.76 10.20 8.24
N ARG A 108 -6.20 9.10 8.84
CA ARG A 108 -7.23 9.10 9.89
C ARG A 108 -6.76 9.78 11.18
N TRP A 109 -5.45 9.82 11.42
CA TRP A 109 -4.85 10.25 12.69
C TRP A 109 -4.04 11.54 12.56
N GLY A 110 -4.07 12.22 11.42
CA GLY A 110 -3.22 13.38 11.19
C GLY A 110 -3.52 14.12 9.91
N ARG A 111 -2.55 14.89 9.44
CA ARG A 111 -2.70 15.75 8.27
C ARG A 111 -2.59 14.96 6.96
N THR A 112 -3.40 15.35 5.99
CA THR A 112 -3.37 14.91 4.60
C THR A 112 -2.60 15.93 3.74
N GLY A 113 -2.07 15.52 2.60
CA GLY A 113 -1.32 16.37 1.65
C GLY A 113 0.14 16.58 2.02
N GLN A 114 0.60 16.01 3.14
CA GLN A 114 2.01 16.05 3.50
C GLN A 114 2.84 15.19 2.54
N GLU A 115 4.03 15.69 2.22
CA GLU A 115 4.97 15.00 1.36
C GLU A 115 6.29 14.77 2.08
N THR A 116 6.93 13.64 1.78
CA THR A 116 8.30 13.37 2.19
C THR A 116 9.05 12.66 1.08
N THR A 117 10.37 12.69 1.16
CA THR A 117 11.25 12.02 0.21
C THR A 117 11.96 10.88 0.89
N VAL A 118 11.80 9.67 0.33
CA VAL A 118 12.51 8.47 0.78
C VAL A 118 13.60 8.10 -0.21
N ARG A 119 14.71 7.60 0.31
CA ARG A 119 15.83 7.08 -0.48
C ARG A 119 15.87 5.58 -0.28
N VAL A 120 15.81 4.84 -1.38
CA VAL A 120 15.88 3.38 -1.37
C VAL A 120 17.16 2.98 -2.08
N THR A 121 18.03 2.26 -1.39
CA THR A 121 19.26 1.66 -1.93
C THR A 121 19.01 0.19 -2.24
N PHE A 122 19.47 -0.28 -3.39
CA PHE A 122 19.39 -1.69 -3.73
C PHE A 122 20.53 -2.46 -3.06
N ASN A 123 20.19 -3.61 -2.48
CA ASN A 123 21.15 -4.56 -1.89
C ASN A 123 22.11 -3.92 -0.85
N GLY A 124 21.68 -2.89 -0.14
CA GLY A 124 22.51 -2.20 0.85
C GLY A 124 23.70 -1.42 0.27
N VAL A 125 23.74 -1.17 -1.05
CA VAL A 125 24.81 -0.37 -1.67
C VAL A 125 24.67 1.08 -1.23
N HIS A 126 25.64 1.57 -0.46
CA HIS A 126 25.76 2.98 -0.13
C HIS A 126 26.29 3.74 -1.35
N VAL A 127 25.52 4.71 -1.83
CA VAL A 127 25.98 5.63 -2.88
C VAL A 127 26.95 6.61 -2.23
N GLN A 128 28.24 6.56 -2.58
CA GLN A 128 29.23 7.51 -2.06
C GLN A 128 28.93 8.94 -2.53
N GLY A 129 29.05 9.91 -1.61
CA GLY A 129 28.77 11.34 -1.85
C GLY A 129 27.65 11.93 -1.01
N GLU A 130 27.30 11.31 0.12
CA GLU A 130 26.54 11.96 1.21
C GLU A 130 27.47 12.75 2.13
#